data_AF-A0A925HSW4-F1
#
_entry.id   AF-A0A925HSW4-F1
#
_cell.length_a   1.000
_cell.length_b   1.000
_cell.length_c   1.000
_cell.angle_alpha   90.00
_cell.angle_beta   90.00
_cell.angle_gamma   90.00
#
_symmetry.space_group_name_H-M   'P 1'
#
loop_
_entity.id
_entity.type
_entity.pdbx_description
1 polymer ?
#
loop_
_entity_poly.entity_id
_entity_poly.type
_entity_poly.pdbx_seq_one_letter_code
_entity_poly.pdbx_strand_id
1 'polypeptide(L)'
;MAMQHLSPERIAALVDEPATHDERTHFEQCARCRADFVAVRRIVAAAASERDRPTAPLLSWQQLSTALHVDGVLAPQRSALVTPPSEIRPIASAPSLATPSSTSGHGFRGWQRVTGLAAAAAMLITVGVAGGRMTMGSATALGDPSPAIAAVQPAGPVSLAAQFRTPDEARASLHSAEEVYSGALLWLAAHDSAIAPRQIGGAQAAASDYRHRLEVLDAAMATARRALYEAPDDPVMNRYYLATLGAREVTLRRLTTVLPASQQVLEY
;
A
#
# COMPACT_ATOMS: atom_id res chain seq x y z
N MET A 1 -21.41 -45.42 -10.51
CA MET A 1 -21.64 -44.04 -10.01
C MET A 1 -20.35 -43.27 -10.19
N ALA A 2 -20.37 -42.15 -10.91
CA ALA A 2 -19.21 -41.26 -10.97
C ALA A 2 -19.10 -40.53 -9.62
N MET A 3 -18.00 -40.69 -8.89
CA MET A 3 -17.73 -39.89 -7.70
C MET A 3 -17.45 -38.45 -8.14
N GLN A 4 -18.21 -37.49 -7.61
CA GLN A 4 -17.88 -36.08 -7.76
C GLN A 4 -16.67 -35.75 -6.89
N HIS A 5 -15.63 -35.19 -7.51
CA HIS A 5 -14.43 -34.73 -6.83
C HIS A 5 -14.68 -33.41 -6.09
N LEU A 6 -13.93 -33.15 -5.02
CA LEU A 6 -13.87 -31.83 -4.42
C LEU A 6 -13.31 -30.81 -5.42
N SER A 7 -13.78 -29.57 -5.35
CA SER A 7 -13.25 -28.50 -6.21
C SER A 7 -11.80 -28.17 -5.83
N PRO A 8 -10.96 -27.72 -6.78
CA PRO A 8 -9.58 -27.34 -6.50
C PRO A 8 -9.46 -26.27 -5.40
N GLU A 9 -10.39 -25.31 -5.37
CA GLU A 9 -10.44 -24.24 -4.37
C GLU A 9 -10.71 -24.82 -2.99
N ARG A 10 -11.61 -25.81 -2.88
CA ARG A 10 -11.88 -26.46 -1.60
C ARG A 10 -10.70 -27.30 -1.14
N ILE A 11 -10.02 -28.01 -2.05
CA ILE A 11 -8.79 -28.75 -1.74
C ILE A 11 -7.69 -27.80 -1.24
N ALA A 12 -7.59 -26.60 -1.79
CA ALA A 12 -6.62 -25.59 -1.33
C ALA A 12 -6.96 -25.03 0.06
N ALA A 13 -8.23 -24.70 0.33
CA ALA A 13 -8.67 -24.20 1.63
C ALA A 13 -8.38 -25.18 2.79
N LEU A 14 -8.46 -26.49 2.52
CA LEU A 14 -8.16 -27.55 3.50
C LEU A 14 -6.70 -27.59 3.99
N VAL A 15 -5.81 -26.79 3.42
CA VAL A 15 -4.45 -26.63 3.96
C VAL A 15 -4.47 -25.82 5.26
N ASP A 16 -5.33 -24.80 5.33
CA ASP A 16 -5.42 -23.87 6.47
C ASP A 16 -6.66 -24.14 7.33
N GLU A 17 -7.68 -24.79 6.78
CA GLU A 17 -8.95 -25.10 7.46
C GLU A 17 -9.09 -26.59 7.80
N PRO A 18 -9.75 -26.94 8.92
CA PRO A 18 -10.03 -28.33 9.25
C PRO A 18 -11.04 -28.97 8.27
N ALA A 19 -10.75 -30.20 7.84
CA ALA A 19 -11.67 -30.98 7.00
C ALA A 19 -12.95 -31.37 7.76
N THR A 20 -14.10 -31.20 7.12
CA THR A 20 -15.38 -31.69 7.62
C THR A 20 -15.41 -33.23 7.68
N HIS A 21 -16.43 -33.82 8.31
CA HIS A 21 -16.55 -35.27 8.39
C HIS A 21 -16.73 -35.93 7.01
N ASP A 22 -17.54 -35.32 6.13
CA ASP A 22 -17.80 -35.84 4.79
C ASP A 22 -16.55 -35.75 3.90
N GLU A 23 -15.77 -34.68 4.03
CA GLU A 23 -14.51 -34.51 3.30
C GLU A 23 -13.46 -35.54 3.73
N ARG A 24 -13.37 -35.85 5.02
CA ARG A 24 -12.49 -36.93 5.51
C ARG A 24 -12.88 -38.28 4.93
N THR A 25 -14.18 -38.60 4.97
CA THR A 25 -14.73 -39.81 4.36
C THR A 25 -14.45 -39.84 2.85
N HIS A 26 -14.56 -38.70 2.18
CA HIS A 26 -14.23 -38.57 0.76
C HIS A 26 -12.74 -38.83 0.48
N PHE A 27 -11.82 -38.29 1.28
CA PHE A 27 -10.38 -38.53 1.10
C PHE A 27 -10.03 -40.01 1.28
N GLU A 28 -10.65 -40.72 2.20
CA GLU A 28 -10.44 -42.17 2.35
C GLU A 28 -10.76 -42.91 1.05
N GLN A 29 -11.83 -42.50 0.36
CA GLN A 29 -12.35 -43.18 -0.82
C GLN A 29 -11.79 -42.66 -2.16
N CYS A 30 -11.33 -41.41 -2.23
CA CYS A 30 -10.91 -40.77 -3.47
C CYS A 30 -9.39 -40.55 -3.53
N ALA A 31 -8.68 -41.44 -4.25
CA ALA A 31 -7.23 -41.34 -4.42
C ALA A 31 -6.78 -40.07 -5.17
N ARG A 32 -7.59 -39.56 -6.11
CA ARG A 32 -7.29 -38.35 -6.88
C ARG A 32 -7.27 -37.10 -5.99
N CYS A 33 -8.34 -36.87 -5.24
CA CYS A 33 -8.41 -35.73 -4.33
C CYS A 33 -7.31 -35.79 -3.27
N ARG A 34 -6.93 -36.98 -2.78
CA ARG A 34 -5.75 -37.16 -1.92
C ARG A 34 -4.45 -36.74 -2.60
N ALA A 35 -4.23 -37.15 -3.85
CA ALA A 35 -3.04 -36.79 -4.61
C ALA A 35 -2.95 -35.27 -4.82
N ASP A 36 -4.08 -34.64 -5.17
CA ASP A 36 -4.18 -33.19 -5.36
C ASP A 36 -3.89 -32.44 -4.04
N PHE A 37 -4.47 -32.88 -2.92
CA PHE A 37 -4.20 -32.29 -1.60
C PHE A 37 -2.73 -32.40 -1.20
N VAL A 38 -2.10 -33.55 -1.44
CA VAL A 38 -0.65 -33.72 -1.19
C VAL A 38 0.17 -32.78 -2.08
N ALA A 39 -0.23 -32.58 -3.34
CA ALA A 39 0.45 -31.64 -4.23
C ALA A 39 0.35 -30.20 -3.72
N VAL A 40 -0.83 -29.74 -3.31
CA VAL A 40 -1.01 -28.40 -2.73
C VAL A 40 -0.17 -28.23 -1.47
N ARG A 41 -0.18 -29.21 -0.54
CA ARG A 41 0.64 -29.16 0.67
C ARG A 41 2.13 -29.07 0.38
N ARG A 42 2.63 -29.73 -0.66
CA ARG A 42 4.03 -29.62 -1.09
C ARG A 42 4.36 -28.23 -1.60
N ILE A 43 3.47 -27.60 -2.35
CA ILE A 43 3.65 -26.22 -2.83
C ILE A 43 3.73 -25.26 -1.65
N VAL A 44 2.79 -25.36 -0.69
CA VAL A 44 2.77 -24.50 0.50
C VAL A 44 4.01 -24.71 1.36
N ALA A 45 4.45 -25.96 1.55
CA ALA A 45 5.68 -26.27 2.27
C ALA A 45 6.93 -25.70 1.56
N ALA A 46 7.01 -25.80 0.23
CA ALA A 46 8.11 -25.22 -0.54
C ALA A 46 8.13 -23.68 -0.46
N ALA A 47 6.96 -23.05 -0.52
CA ALA A 47 6.84 -21.60 -0.37
C ALA A 47 7.17 -21.13 1.05
N ALA A 48 6.91 -21.95 2.08
CA ALA A 48 7.35 -21.66 3.44
C ALA A 48 8.87 -21.81 3.58
N SER A 49 9.46 -22.89 3.05
CA SER A 49 10.92 -23.08 3.13
C SER A 49 11.70 -22.02 2.37
N GLU A 50 11.16 -21.52 1.25
CA GLU A 50 11.79 -20.43 0.51
C GLU A 50 11.70 -19.10 1.26
N ARG A 51 10.58 -18.82 1.96
CA ARG A 51 10.45 -17.63 2.82
C ARG A 51 11.40 -17.67 4.02
N ASP A 52 11.59 -18.83 4.61
CA ASP A 52 12.46 -19.02 5.77
C ASP A 52 13.94 -19.07 5.38
N ARG A 53 14.25 -19.24 4.08
CA ARG A 53 15.61 -19.20 3.59
C ARG A 53 16.13 -17.77 3.71
N PRO A 54 17.11 -17.49 4.59
CA PRO A 54 17.67 -16.17 4.69
C PRO A 54 18.48 -15.90 3.42
N THR A 55 17.88 -15.18 2.48
CA THR A 55 18.61 -14.69 1.31
C THR A 55 19.54 -13.61 1.81
N ALA A 56 20.85 -13.86 1.77
CA ALA A 56 21.82 -12.81 2.00
C ALA A 56 21.48 -11.67 1.03
N PRO A 57 21.28 -10.44 1.54
CA PRO A 57 20.93 -9.34 0.67
C PRO A 57 22.05 -9.15 -0.35
N LEU A 58 21.69 -9.04 -1.63
CA LEU A 58 22.66 -8.90 -2.74
C LEU A 58 23.58 -7.68 -2.54
N LEU A 59 23.14 -6.71 -1.73
CA LEU A 59 23.88 -5.54 -1.31
C LEU A 59 23.74 -5.39 0.20
N SER A 60 24.83 -5.04 0.88
CA SER A 60 24.72 -4.66 2.29
C SER A 60 23.88 -3.38 2.41
N TRP A 61 23.16 -3.22 3.52
CA TRP A 61 22.42 -1.98 3.80
C TRP A 61 23.31 -0.74 3.66
N GLN A 62 24.60 -0.86 3.99
CA GLN A 62 25.58 0.22 3.92
C GLN A 62 25.95 0.59 2.48
N GLN A 63 26.00 -0.37 1.56
CA GLN A 63 26.17 -0.11 0.12
C GLN A 63 24.92 0.55 -0.46
N LEU A 64 23.74 0.05 -0.09
CA LEU A 64 22.47 0.60 -0.56
C LEU A 64 22.21 2.00 -0.01
N SER A 65 22.48 2.26 1.28
CA SER A 65 22.31 3.57 1.89
C SER A 65 23.27 4.61 1.31
N THR A 66 24.49 4.20 0.99
CA THR A 66 25.47 5.06 0.29
C THR A 66 24.96 5.42 -1.09
N ALA A 67 24.50 4.45 -1.88
CA ALA A 67 23.91 4.70 -3.20
C ALA A 67 22.70 5.65 -3.11
N LEU A 68 21.80 5.42 -2.15
CA LEU A 68 20.62 6.27 -1.94
C LEU A 68 20.94 7.69 -1.44
N HIS A 69 22.03 7.88 -0.70
CA HIS A 69 22.53 9.22 -0.36
C HIS A 69 23.13 9.94 -1.57
N VAL A 70 23.86 9.21 -2.42
CA VAL A 70 24.40 9.74 -3.68
C VAL A 70 23.27 10.15 -4.63
N ASP A 71 22.22 9.33 -4.70
CA ASP A 71 21.03 9.59 -5.51
C ASP A 71 20.10 10.66 -4.89
N GLY A 72 20.43 11.18 -3.71
CA GLY A 72 19.67 12.22 -3.01
C GLY A 72 18.29 11.76 -2.50
N VAL A 73 18.01 10.45 -2.55
CA VAL A 73 16.76 9.85 -2.03
C VAL A 73 16.74 9.92 -0.50
N LEU A 74 17.90 9.75 0.13
CA LEU A 74 18.06 9.92 1.58
C LEU A 74 18.67 11.28 1.88
N ALA A 75 17.93 12.11 2.62
CA ALA A 75 18.47 13.37 3.14
C ALA A 75 19.71 13.09 4.01
N PRO A 76 20.76 13.92 3.93
CA PRO A 76 21.89 13.80 4.85
C PRO A 76 21.38 13.94 6.28
N GLN A 77 21.76 13.00 7.16
CA GLN A 77 21.42 13.02 8.59
C GLN A 77 21.95 14.33 9.19
N ARG A 78 21.12 15.38 9.19
CA ARG A 78 21.36 16.57 10.00
C ARG A 78 20.87 16.21 11.39
N SER A 79 21.81 16.01 12.32
CA SER A 79 21.53 16.01 13.75
C SER A 79 20.94 17.37 14.13
N ALA A 80 19.63 17.52 13.96
CA ALA A 80 18.90 18.68 14.43
C ALA A 80 18.65 18.48 15.92
N LEU A 81 19.30 19.31 16.74
CA LEU A 81 18.89 19.55 18.12
C LEU A 81 17.43 20.02 18.09
N VAL A 82 16.51 19.14 18.47
CA VAL A 82 15.08 19.43 18.59
C VAL A 82 14.87 20.31 19.82
N THR A 83 14.58 21.59 19.60
CA THR A 83 14.00 22.46 20.62
C THR A 83 12.49 22.19 20.66
N PRO A 84 11.89 21.80 21.80
CA PRO A 84 10.47 21.50 21.86
C PRO A 84 9.64 22.78 21.74
N PRO A 85 8.53 22.79 20.95
CA PRO A 85 7.61 23.92 20.91
C PRO A 85 6.71 23.92 22.16
N SER A 86 6.88 24.92 23.02
CA SER A 86 5.91 25.29 24.04
C SER A 86 4.83 26.17 23.40
N GLU A 87 3.60 25.66 23.32
CA GLU A 87 2.30 26.37 23.38
C GLU A 87 1.27 25.70 22.45
N ILE A 88 0.45 24.82 23.04
CA ILE A 88 -0.79 24.35 22.44
C ILE A 88 -1.93 25.16 23.08
N ARG A 89 -2.60 26.03 22.32
CA ARG A 89 -3.84 26.69 22.74
C ARG A 89 -5.05 25.79 22.41
N PRO A 90 -6.00 25.59 23.34
CA PRO A 90 -7.21 24.83 23.06
C PRO A 90 -8.14 25.61 22.11
N ILE A 91 -8.71 24.91 21.13
CA ILE A 91 -9.76 25.42 20.25
C ILE A 91 -11.07 25.42 21.07
N ALA A 92 -11.64 26.60 21.30
CA ALA A 92 -12.94 26.75 21.94
C ALA A 92 -14.05 26.20 21.03
N SER A 93 -14.93 25.37 21.60
CA SER A 93 -16.08 24.76 20.94
C SER A 93 -17.02 25.80 20.34
N ALA A 94 -17.39 25.62 19.07
CA ALA A 94 -18.41 26.43 18.41
C ALA A 94 -19.83 26.08 18.92
N PRO A 95 -20.75 27.05 19.02
CA PRO A 95 -22.13 26.82 19.45
C PRO A 95 -22.97 26.12 18.38
N SER A 96 -23.76 25.12 18.80
CA SER A 96 -24.73 24.39 17.99
C SER A 96 -25.89 25.29 17.56
N LEU A 97 -26.11 25.40 16.24
CA LEU A 97 -27.28 26.07 15.67
C LEU A 97 -28.44 25.07 15.50
N ALA A 98 -29.59 25.51 15.99
CA ALA A 98 -30.86 24.80 15.99
C ALA A 98 -31.43 24.55 14.59
N THR A 99 -32.04 23.37 14.42
CA THR A 99 -32.91 22.99 13.30
C THR A 99 -34.27 23.69 13.36
N PRO A 100 -34.80 24.18 12.23
CA PRO A 100 -36.24 24.33 12.03
C PRO A 100 -36.81 23.25 11.09
N SER A 101 -38.03 22.86 11.42
CA SER A 101 -38.88 21.85 10.79
C SER A 101 -39.68 22.35 9.58
N SER A 102 -39.85 21.45 8.60
CA SER A 102 -41.01 21.22 7.70
C SER A 102 -41.67 22.39 6.94
N THR A 103 -41.67 22.33 5.60
CA THR A 103 -42.91 22.27 4.80
C THR A 103 -42.66 21.83 3.35
N SER A 104 -43.67 21.14 2.80
CA SER A 104 -43.82 20.49 1.49
C SER A 104 -43.95 21.45 0.29
N GLY A 105 -43.48 21.03 -0.89
CA GLY A 105 -43.89 21.61 -2.18
C GLY A 105 -43.10 21.08 -3.39
N HIS A 106 -43.80 20.56 -4.40
CA HIS A 106 -43.28 19.97 -5.65
C HIS A 106 -42.49 20.95 -6.54
N GLY A 107 -41.48 20.42 -7.24
CA GLY A 107 -40.84 21.12 -8.36
C GLY A 107 -39.67 20.35 -8.98
N PHE A 108 -39.93 19.62 -10.07
CA PHE A 108 -38.92 19.10 -10.98
C PHE A 108 -38.21 20.29 -11.66
N ARG A 109 -36.95 20.58 -11.32
CA ARG A 109 -36.05 21.45 -12.09
C ARG A 109 -34.63 21.37 -11.56
N GLY A 110 -33.67 21.12 -12.46
CA GLY A 110 -32.30 21.61 -12.30
C GLY A 110 -31.27 20.56 -11.92
N TRP A 111 -30.89 19.77 -12.91
CA TRP A 111 -29.62 19.04 -13.03
C TRP A 111 -28.43 20.02 -13.02
N GLN A 112 -28.19 20.69 -11.90
CA GLN A 112 -27.06 21.58 -11.65
C GLN A 112 -26.79 21.62 -10.15
N ARG A 113 -26.02 20.64 -9.67
CA ARG A 113 -25.16 20.66 -8.47
C ARG A 113 -24.56 19.27 -8.27
N VAL A 114 -23.78 18.83 -9.25
CA VAL A 114 -22.72 17.83 -9.06
C VAL A 114 -21.40 18.56 -9.25
N THR A 115 -21.11 19.47 -8.31
CA THR A 115 -19.79 20.06 -8.14
C THR A 115 -19.53 20.07 -6.65
N GLY A 116 -18.73 19.10 -6.20
CA GLY A 116 -18.30 19.03 -4.80
C GLY A 116 -18.35 17.64 -4.18
N LEU A 117 -17.81 16.62 -4.86
CA LEU A 117 -17.28 15.39 -4.22
C LEU A 117 -16.34 14.65 -5.20
N ALA A 118 -15.50 15.42 -5.90
CA ALA A 118 -14.36 14.92 -6.67
C ALA A 118 -13.07 15.61 -6.17
N ALA A 119 -12.87 15.61 -4.86
CA ALA A 119 -11.69 16.21 -4.20
C ALA A 119 -10.93 15.20 -3.32
N ALA A 120 -11.11 13.89 -3.53
CA ALA A 120 -10.32 12.85 -2.86
C ALA A 120 -9.61 11.87 -3.81
N ALA A 121 -9.81 11.98 -5.14
CA ALA A 121 -9.13 11.15 -6.14
C ALA A 121 -8.05 11.91 -6.95
N ALA A 122 -7.77 13.17 -6.61
CA ALA A 122 -6.76 14.00 -7.27
C ALA A 122 -5.77 14.64 -6.28
N MET A 123 -5.46 13.94 -5.17
CA MET A 123 -4.52 14.42 -4.16
C MET A 123 -3.27 13.56 -3.98
N LEU A 124 -2.86 12.81 -5.02
CA LEU A 124 -1.56 12.10 -5.03
C LEU A 124 -0.75 12.27 -6.33
N ILE A 125 -1.05 13.26 -7.15
CA ILE A 125 -0.13 13.72 -8.20
C ILE A 125 -0.20 15.25 -8.30
N THR A 126 0.52 15.93 -7.40
CA THR A 126 1.08 17.25 -7.66
C THR A 126 2.56 17.20 -7.34
N VAL A 127 3.31 16.68 -8.31
CA VAL A 127 4.70 17.04 -8.54
C VAL A 127 4.78 18.57 -8.67
N GLY A 128 5.87 19.13 -8.15
CA GLY A 128 6.18 20.55 -8.26
C GLY A 128 6.45 21.03 -9.69
N VAL A 129 7.08 22.20 -9.72
CA VAL A 129 7.52 23.02 -10.87
C VAL A 129 6.55 24.15 -11.24
N ALA A 130 6.85 25.33 -10.69
CA ALA A 130 6.84 26.66 -11.31
C ALA A 130 7.35 27.66 -10.26
N GLY A 131 8.28 28.59 -10.45
CA GLY A 131 9.30 28.94 -11.45
C GLY A 131 10.46 29.58 -10.64
N GLY A 132 11.54 30.13 -11.16
CA GLY A 132 11.93 30.54 -12.49
C GLY A 132 13.36 31.09 -12.35
N ARG A 133 14.12 30.91 -13.43
CA ARG A 133 15.53 31.32 -13.57
C ARG A 133 15.65 32.84 -13.50
N MET A 134 16.66 33.34 -12.79
CA MET A 134 17.42 34.52 -13.24
C MET A 134 18.93 34.24 -13.11
N THR A 135 19.55 33.99 -14.27
CA THR A 135 20.78 34.63 -14.81
C THR A 135 21.23 35.90 -14.04
N MET A 136 22.50 36.23 -13.75
CA MET A 136 23.83 35.96 -14.31
C MET A 136 24.88 36.21 -13.20
N GLY A 137 26.10 35.66 -13.33
CA GLY A 137 27.24 36.06 -12.50
C GLY A 137 28.44 35.13 -12.62
N SER A 138 29.08 35.13 -13.78
CA SER A 138 30.37 34.49 -14.06
C SER A 138 31.50 35.01 -13.15
N ALA A 139 32.29 34.10 -12.57
CA ALA A 139 33.71 34.33 -12.31
C ALA A 139 34.47 32.99 -12.29
N THR A 140 35.46 32.94 -13.17
CA THR A 140 36.51 31.95 -13.37
C THR A 140 37.35 31.66 -12.12
N ALA A 141 37.77 30.40 -11.92
CA ALA A 141 39.02 30.06 -11.25
C ALA A 141 39.58 28.74 -11.80
N LEU A 142 40.89 28.74 -12.03
CA LEU A 142 41.70 27.77 -12.76
C LEU A 142 42.08 26.53 -11.93
N GLY A 143 42.29 25.41 -12.63
CA GLY A 143 43.45 24.52 -12.46
C GLY A 143 43.38 23.40 -11.43
N ASP A 144 43.21 22.15 -11.87
CA ASP A 144 44.23 21.08 -11.81
C ASP A 144 43.74 19.78 -12.48
N PRO A 145 44.58 18.99 -13.17
CA PRO A 145 44.19 17.69 -13.73
C PRO A 145 44.43 16.55 -12.73
N SER A 146 43.36 15.86 -12.34
CA SER A 146 43.39 14.63 -11.52
C SER A 146 42.56 13.53 -12.22
N PRO A 147 42.89 12.23 -12.04
CA PRO A 147 42.75 11.22 -13.08
C PRO A 147 41.29 10.79 -13.31
N ALA A 148 41.00 10.45 -14.57
CA ALA A 148 39.70 10.08 -15.08
C ALA A 148 39.07 8.91 -14.30
N ILE A 149 38.16 9.24 -13.38
CA ILE A 149 37.04 8.39 -13.03
C ILE A 149 35.98 8.69 -14.09
N ALA A 150 35.59 7.69 -14.86
CA ALA A 150 34.51 7.80 -15.82
C ALA A 150 33.26 8.33 -15.09
N ALA A 151 32.91 9.58 -15.36
CA ALA A 151 31.69 10.18 -14.85
C ALA A 151 30.51 9.36 -15.36
N VAL A 152 29.86 8.62 -14.47
CA VAL A 152 28.49 8.19 -14.70
C VAL A 152 27.68 9.47 -14.78
N GLN A 153 27.18 9.78 -15.98
CA GLN A 153 26.33 10.93 -16.20
C GLN A 153 25.12 10.83 -15.28
N PRO A 154 24.67 11.95 -14.66
CA PRO A 154 23.40 11.96 -13.95
C PRO A 154 22.31 11.53 -14.92
N ALA A 155 21.45 10.60 -14.48
CA ALA A 155 20.24 10.28 -15.20
C ALA A 155 19.50 11.61 -15.45
N GLY A 156 19.34 11.94 -16.73
CA GLY A 156 18.65 13.15 -17.16
C GLY A 156 17.20 13.19 -16.64
N PRO A 157 16.46 14.28 -16.92
CA PRO A 157 15.06 14.39 -16.55
C PRO A 157 14.32 13.11 -16.94
N VAL A 158 13.60 12.50 -15.99
CA VAL A 158 12.75 11.34 -16.25
C VAL A 158 11.84 11.73 -17.41
N SER A 159 12.06 11.12 -18.57
CA SER A 159 11.23 11.36 -19.75
C SER A 159 9.80 10.97 -19.39
N LEU A 160 8.93 11.97 -19.22
CA LEU A 160 7.50 11.83 -18.95
C LEU A 160 6.72 11.14 -20.08
N ALA A 161 7.41 10.69 -21.13
CA ALA A 161 6.88 9.88 -22.20
C ALA A 161 7.74 8.61 -22.33
N ALA A 162 7.51 7.63 -21.44
CA ALA A 162 7.98 6.28 -21.70
C ALA A 162 7.29 5.78 -22.97
N GLN A 163 8.03 5.72 -24.08
CA GLN A 163 7.55 5.15 -25.33
C GLN A 163 7.86 3.65 -25.30
N PHE A 164 6.83 2.84 -25.07
CA PHE A 164 6.94 1.39 -25.13
C PHE A 164 6.78 0.94 -26.58
N ARG A 165 7.68 0.07 -27.05
CA ARG A 165 7.61 -0.49 -28.41
C ARG A 165 6.56 -1.58 -28.51
N THR A 166 6.29 -2.27 -27.40
CA THR A 166 5.29 -3.32 -27.31
C THR A 166 4.48 -3.23 -26.01
N PRO A 167 3.26 -3.79 -25.98
CA PRO A 167 2.47 -3.90 -24.75
C PRO A 167 3.17 -4.70 -23.64
N ASP A 168 3.97 -5.70 -24.00
CA ASP A 168 4.68 -6.53 -23.02
C ASP A 168 5.82 -5.76 -22.33
N GLU A 169 6.51 -4.89 -23.07
CA GLU A 169 7.50 -3.97 -22.51
C GLU A 169 6.85 -3.01 -21.51
N ALA A 170 5.66 -2.48 -21.84
CA ALA A 170 4.90 -1.61 -20.93
C ALA A 170 4.50 -2.34 -19.64
N ARG A 171 4.01 -3.59 -19.75
CA ARG A 171 3.63 -4.39 -18.58
C ARG A 171 4.83 -4.73 -17.70
N ALA A 172 5.96 -5.11 -18.29
CA ALA A 172 7.19 -5.39 -17.56
C ALA A 172 7.70 -4.15 -16.82
N SER A 173 7.67 -2.98 -17.48
CA SER A 173 8.05 -1.71 -16.86
C SER A 173 7.10 -1.32 -15.73
N LEU A 174 5.79 -1.54 -15.89
CA LEU A 174 4.80 -1.28 -14.85
C LEU A 174 5.05 -2.16 -13.62
N HIS A 175 5.26 -3.47 -13.82
CA HIS A 175 5.55 -4.41 -12.73
C HIS A 175 6.81 -4.00 -11.96
N SER A 176 7.88 -3.65 -12.68
CA SER A 176 9.12 -3.17 -12.06
C SER A 176 8.91 -1.89 -11.25
N ALA A 177 8.14 -0.92 -11.77
CA ALA A 177 7.83 0.31 -11.05
C ALA A 177 7.03 0.04 -9.77
N GLU A 178 6.15 -0.95 -9.78
CA GLU A 178 5.34 -1.35 -8.61
C GLU A 178 6.17 -2.04 -7.54
N GLU A 179 7.11 -2.88 -7.93
CA GLU A 179 8.08 -3.47 -7.00
C GLU A 179 8.93 -2.39 -6.33
N VAL A 180 9.42 -1.42 -7.11
CA VAL A 180 10.18 -0.28 -6.57
C VAL A 180 9.32 0.57 -5.64
N TYR A 181 8.10 0.89 -6.04
CA TYR A 181 7.18 1.68 -5.22
C TYR A 181 6.81 0.97 -3.91
N SER A 182 6.48 -0.32 -3.97
CA SER A 182 6.14 -1.10 -2.78
C SER A 182 7.34 -1.26 -1.84
N GLY A 183 8.54 -1.49 -2.37
CA GLY A 183 9.78 -1.49 -1.61
C GLY A 183 10.05 -0.15 -0.93
N ALA A 184 9.87 0.97 -1.64
CA ALA A 184 10.02 2.30 -1.10
C ALA A 184 9.00 2.59 0.02
N LEU A 185 7.75 2.18 -0.15
CA LEU A 185 6.72 2.32 0.90
C LEU A 185 7.07 1.52 2.15
N LEU A 186 7.53 0.27 2.01
CA LEU A 186 7.95 -0.55 3.15
C LEU A 186 9.15 0.07 3.87
N TRP A 187 10.12 0.57 3.09
CA TRP A 187 11.28 1.26 3.63
C TRP A 187 10.88 2.50 4.43
N LEU A 188 10.01 3.35 3.84
CA LEU A 188 9.47 4.54 4.51
C LEU A 188 8.71 4.15 5.77
N ALA A 189 7.84 3.14 5.73
CA ALA A 189 7.10 2.70 6.91
C ALA A 189 8.01 2.15 8.02
N ALA A 190 9.17 1.58 7.69
CA ALA A 190 10.15 1.10 8.68
C ALA A 190 10.98 2.24 9.31
N HIS A 191 11.20 3.33 8.58
CA HIS A 191 12.06 4.45 8.98
C HIS A 191 11.28 5.69 9.42
N ASP A 192 9.98 5.73 9.17
CA ASP A 192 9.12 6.80 9.64
C ASP A 192 8.80 6.60 11.13
N SER A 193 9.68 7.13 11.97
CA SER A 193 9.51 7.20 13.42
C SER A 193 8.32 8.07 13.84
N ALA A 194 7.73 8.88 12.95
CA ALA A 194 6.53 9.67 13.25
C ALA A 194 5.25 8.80 13.26
N ILE A 195 5.27 7.63 12.62
CA ILE A 195 4.18 6.63 12.62
C ILE A 195 4.52 5.45 13.55
N ALA A 196 5.24 5.72 14.64
CA ALA A 196 5.34 4.79 15.76
C ALA A 196 4.35 5.20 16.86
N PRO A 197 3.03 4.89 16.73
CA PRO A 197 2.05 5.20 17.79
C PRO A 197 2.40 4.53 19.13
N ARG A 198 3.27 3.51 19.10
CA ARG A 198 3.82 2.86 20.29
C ARG A 198 4.68 3.78 21.17
N GLN A 199 5.32 4.81 20.64
CA GLN A 199 6.26 5.63 21.42
C GLN A 199 5.61 6.81 22.16
N ILE A 200 4.43 7.27 21.75
CA ILE A 200 3.80 8.47 22.32
C ILE A 200 2.42 8.19 22.96
N GLY A 201 1.67 7.17 22.50
CA GLY A 201 0.30 6.89 22.98
C GLY A 201 0.01 5.44 23.38
N GLY A 202 1.00 4.55 23.32
CA GLY A 202 0.86 3.14 23.68
C GLY A 202 -0.02 2.33 22.71
N ALA A 203 -0.37 1.09 23.11
CA ALA A 203 -1.13 0.16 22.27
C ALA A 203 -2.54 0.68 21.89
N GLN A 204 -3.18 1.44 22.78
CA GLN A 204 -4.53 1.95 22.54
C GLN A 204 -4.58 3.02 21.45
N ALA A 205 -3.62 3.94 21.42
CA ALA A 205 -3.51 4.95 20.36
C ALA A 205 -3.21 4.29 19.00
N ALA A 206 -2.31 3.29 19.00
CA ALA A 206 -2.04 2.50 17.80
C ALA A 206 -3.30 1.77 17.29
N ALA A 207 -4.12 1.23 18.19
CA ALA A 207 -5.39 0.61 17.84
C ALA A 207 -6.41 1.61 17.29
N SER A 208 -6.50 2.84 17.82
CA SER A 208 -7.38 3.87 17.23
C SER A 208 -6.95 4.28 15.83
N ASP A 209 -5.64 4.42 15.58
CA ASP A 209 -5.13 4.78 14.25
C ASP A 209 -5.46 3.70 13.22
N TYR A 210 -5.30 2.42 13.59
CA TYR A 210 -5.67 1.32 12.70
C TYR A 210 -7.18 1.24 12.46
N ARG A 211 -8.02 1.51 13.47
CA ARG A 211 -9.49 1.59 13.27
C ARG A 211 -9.86 2.71 12.31
N HIS A 212 -9.29 3.90 12.49
CA HIS A 212 -9.53 5.02 11.58
C HIS A 212 -9.07 4.70 10.14
N ARG A 213 -7.90 4.07 10.00
CA ARG A 213 -7.42 3.60 8.69
C ARG A 213 -8.37 2.58 8.06
N LEU A 214 -8.96 1.67 8.85
CA LEU A 214 -9.96 0.72 8.35
C LEU A 214 -11.22 1.41 7.86
N GLU A 215 -11.74 2.42 8.57
CA GLU A 215 -12.88 3.22 8.11
C GLU A 215 -12.62 3.87 6.75
N VAL A 216 -11.43 4.43 6.56
CA VAL A 216 -11.01 5.02 5.28
C VAL A 216 -10.91 3.96 4.17
N LEU A 217 -10.34 2.80 4.48
CA LEU A 217 -10.21 1.69 3.52
C LEU A 217 -11.58 1.09 3.14
N ASP A 218 -12.51 0.99 4.09
CA ASP A 218 -13.89 0.54 3.85
C ASP A 218 -14.63 1.52 2.92
N ALA A 219 -14.48 2.84 3.15
CA ALA A 219 -15.04 3.86 2.26
C ALA A 219 -14.43 3.81 0.84
N ALA A 220 -13.11 3.61 0.74
CA ALA A 220 -12.42 3.43 -0.54
C ALA A 220 -12.90 2.17 -1.28
N MET A 221 -13.04 1.05 -0.56
CA MET A 221 -13.51 -0.22 -1.12
C MET A 221 -14.97 -0.12 -1.61
N ALA A 222 -15.84 0.57 -0.87
CA ALA A 222 -17.22 0.84 -1.31
C ALA A 222 -17.27 1.70 -2.60
N THR A 223 -16.29 2.59 -2.78
CA THR A 223 -16.15 3.40 -3.99
C THR A 223 -15.61 2.58 -5.16
N ALA A 224 -14.55 1.79 -4.94
CA ALA A 224 -14.01 0.88 -5.95
C ALA A 224 -15.04 -0.16 -6.42
N ARG A 225 -15.87 -0.68 -5.50
CA ARG A 225 -16.94 -1.62 -5.84
C ARG A 225 -18.01 -0.99 -6.73
N ARG A 226 -18.37 0.27 -6.49
CA ARG A 226 -19.30 1.00 -7.37
C ARG A 226 -18.71 1.17 -8.78
N ALA A 227 -17.45 1.58 -8.88
CA ALA A 227 -16.75 1.70 -10.15
C ALA A 227 -16.70 0.34 -10.90
N LEU A 228 -16.51 -0.77 -10.19
CA LEU A 228 -16.55 -2.11 -10.77
C LEU A 228 -17.92 -2.52 -11.31
N TYR A 229 -19.01 -2.09 -10.68
CA TYR A 229 -20.35 -2.33 -11.23
C TYR A 229 -20.60 -1.54 -12.52
N GLU A 230 -20.02 -0.34 -12.63
CA GLU A 230 -20.14 0.51 -13.82
C GLU A 230 -19.23 0.04 -14.96
N ALA A 231 -18.04 -0.50 -14.64
CA ALA A 231 -17.05 -0.96 -15.60
C ALA A 231 -16.42 -2.31 -15.17
N PRO A 232 -17.16 -3.43 -15.27
CA PRO A 232 -16.70 -4.73 -14.78
C PRO A 232 -15.45 -5.25 -15.51
N ASP A 233 -15.30 -4.90 -16.79
CA ASP A 233 -14.19 -5.35 -17.64
C ASP A 233 -12.98 -4.41 -17.59
N ASP A 234 -13.00 -3.35 -16.77
CA ASP A 234 -11.88 -2.43 -16.65
C ASP A 234 -10.77 -3.04 -15.75
N PRO A 235 -9.58 -3.36 -16.30
CA PRO A 235 -8.50 -3.97 -15.52
C PRO A 235 -7.92 -3.01 -14.45
N VAL A 236 -8.02 -1.70 -14.65
CA VAL A 236 -7.53 -0.69 -13.70
C VAL A 236 -8.43 -0.65 -12.47
N MET A 237 -9.75 -0.68 -12.66
CA MET A 237 -10.71 -0.69 -11.54
C MET A 237 -10.61 -1.98 -10.72
N ASN A 238 -10.49 -3.12 -11.39
CA ASN A 238 -10.25 -4.42 -10.75
C ASN A 238 -8.99 -4.38 -9.87
N ARG A 239 -7.92 -3.78 -10.39
CA ARG A 239 -6.68 -3.63 -9.66
C ARG A 239 -6.82 -2.76 -8.41
N TYR A 240 -7.48 -1.60 -8.52
CA TYR A 240 -7.69 -0.72 -7.37
C TYR A 240 -8.51 -1.39 -6.26
N TYR A 241 -9.54 -2.15 -6.63
CA TYR A 241 -10.33 -2.91 -5.68
C TYR A 241 -9.49 -3.95 -4.94
N LEU A 242 -8.73 -4.79 -5.65
CA LEU A 242 -7.88 -5.81 -5.05
C LEU A 242 -6.78 -5.22 -4.16
N ALA A 243 -6.16 -4.12 -4.59
CA ALA A 243 -5.16 -3.42 -3.78
C ALA A 243 -5.76 -2.87 -2.47
N THR A 244 -6.97 -2.32 -2.54
CA THR A 244 -7.68 -1.79 -1.35
C THR A 244 -8.09 -2.92 -0.40
N LEU A 245 -8.56 -4.04 -0.94
CA LEU A 245 -8.90 -5.25 -0.17
C LEU A 245 -7.67 -5.79 0.58
N GLY A 246 -6.54 -5.97 -0.12
CA GLY A 246 -5.30 -6.43 0.51
C GLY A 246 -4.78 -5.48 1.59
N ALA A 247 -4.86 -4.17 1.36
CA ALA A 247 -4.50 -3.16 2.37
C ALA A 247 -5.38 -3.25 3.62
N ARG A 248 -6.68 -3.54 3.46
CA ARG A 248 -7.64 -3.74 4.55
C ARG A 248 -7.28 -4.96 5.40
N GLU A 249 -7.03 -6.11 4.77
CA GLU A 249 -6.66 -7.35 5.47
C GLU A 249 -5.35 -7.22 6.26
N VAL A 250 -4.34 -6.57 5.68
CA VAL A 250 -3.09 -6.27 6.40
C VAL A 250 -3.34 -5.36 7.60
N THR A 251 -4.20 -4.36 7.45
CA THR A 251 -4.54 -3.44 8.54
C THR A 251 -5.30 -4.14 9.66
N LEU A 252 -6.23 -5.04 9.33
CA LEU A 252 -6.92 -5.89 10.31
C LEU A 252 -5.95 -6.76 11.10
N ARG A 253 -5.03 -7.48 10.42
CA ARG A 253 -4.01 -8.28 11.10
C ARG A 253 -3.15 -7.44 12.05
N ARG A 254 -2.74 -6.25 11.63
CA ARG A 254 -1.99 -5.31 12.50
C ARG A 254 -2.81 -4.87 13.71
N LEU A 255 -4.09 -4.55 13.53
CA LEU A 255 -4.98 -4.21 14.63
C LEU A 255 -5.06 -5.37 15.65
N THR A 256 -5.23 -6.61 15.18
CA THR A 256 -5.26 -7.81 16.04
C THR A 256 -3.96 -7.98 16.84
N THR A 257 -2.81 -7.68 16.25
CA THR A 257 -1.51 -7.77 16.96
C THR A 257 -1.30 -6.70 18.03
N VAL A 258 -2.03 -5.58 17.96
CA VAL A 258 -1.88 -4.44 18.88
C VAL A 258 -2.95 -4.46 19.97
N LEU A 259 -4.11 -5.07 19.72
CA LEU A 259 -5.14 -5.25 20.73
C LEU A 259 -4.68 -6.19 21.85
N PRO A 260 -4.99 -5.87 23.12
CA PRO A 260 -4.73 -6.78 24.23
C PRO A 260 -5.53 -8.09 24.06
N ALA A 261 -5.02 -9.20 24.59
CA ALA A 261 -5.62 -10.53 24.45
C ALA A 261 -7.11 -10.60 24.88
N SER A 262 -7.54 -9.72 25.79
CA SER A 262 -8.94 -9.61 26.23
C SER A 262 -9.88 -8.95 25.22
N GLN A 263 -9.35 -8.35 24.15
CA GLN A 263 -10.10 -7.68 23.08
C GLN A 263 -9.84 -8.30 21.70
N GLN A 264 -9.09 -9.41 21.63
CA GLN A 264 -8.95 -10.16 20.39
C GLN A 264 -10.30 -10.80 20.08
N VAL A 265 -10.88 -10.43 18.94
CA VAL A 265 -12.07 -11.09 18.41
C VAL A 265 -11.62 -12.49 18.02
N LEU A 266 -12.08 -13.50 18.77
CA LEU A 266 -11.96 -14.90 18.38
C LEU A 266 -12.75 -15.06 17.08
N GLU A 267 -12.03 -15.12 15.95
CA GLU A 267 -12.58 -15.67 14.72
C GLU A 267 -12.98 -17.12 15.02
N TYR A 268 -14.30 -17.38 14.96
CA TYR A 268 -14.91 -18.71 15.03
C TYR A 268 -14.94 -19.34 13.65
#